data_AF-A0A924UVW7-F1
#
_entry.id   AF-A0A924UVW7-F1
#
_cell.length_a   1.000
_cell.length_b   1.000
_cell.length_c   1.000
_cell.angle_alpha   90.00
_cell.angle_beta   90.00
_cell.angle_gamma   90.00
#
_symmetry.space_group_name_H-M   'P 1'
#
loop_
_entity.id
_entity.type
_entity.pdbx_description
1 polymer ?
#
loop_
_entity_poly.entity_id
_entity_poly.type
_entity_poly.pdbx_seq_one_letter_code
_entity_poly.pdbx_strand_id
1 'polypeptide(L)' 'DDENISIDYLMQIIQELPDQYRLVFNLYVLDGYSHKEVAETLKITTGTTKSNLARARMILKEKIENYSQIKTKQATK' A
#
# COMPACT_ATOMS: atom_id res chain seq x y z
N ASP A 1 2.37 19.42 -14.36
CA ASP A 1 1.99 19.59 -12.94
C ASP A 1 1.92 18.22 -12.30
N ASP A 2 2.96 17.86 -11.54
CA ASP A 2 2.98 16.64 -10.75
C ASP A 2 1.92 16.76 -9.64
N GLU A 3 0.80 16.05 -9.78
CA GLU A 3 -0.14 15.83 -8.68
C GLU A 3 0.56 15.01 -7.59
N ASN A 4 1.34 15.69 -6.76
CA ASN A 4 2.10 15.06 -5.70
C ASN A 4 1.12 14.68 -4.58
N ILE A 5 1.06 13.38 -4.27
CA ILE A 5 0.22 12.85 -3.21
C ILE A 5 0.85 13.23 -1.87
N SER A 6 0.07 13.79 -0.95
CA SER A 6 0.60 14.15 0.36
C SER A 6 1.02 12.89 1.13
N ILE A 7 2.10 13.02 1.90
CA ILE A 7 2.57 11.94 2.78
C ILE A 7 1.46 11.53 3.76
N ASP A 8 0.70 12.50 4.29
CA ASP A 8 -0.40 12.22 5.22
C ASP A 8 -1.48 11.34 4.58
N TYR A 9 -1.83 11.61 3.31
CA TYR A 9 -2.81 10.79 2.60
C TYR A 9 -2.26 9.39 2.33
N LEU A 10 -1.00 9.28 1.93
CA LEU A 10 -0.34 7.99 1.73
C LEU A 10 -0.35 7.15 3.02
N MET A 11 0.00 7.77 4.15
CA MET A 11 -0.03 7.11 5.45
C MET A 11 -1.45 6.67 5.83
N GLN A 12 -2.46 7.51 5.59
CA GLN A 12 -3.85 7.17 5.83
C GLN A 12 -4.27 5.91 5.04
N ILE A 13 -4.01 5.87 3.73
CA ILE A 13 -4.43 4.73 2.90
C ILE A 13 -3.67 3.45 3.20
N ILE A 14 -2.42 3.54 3.71
CA ILE A 14 -1.68 2.39 4.23
C ILE A 14 -2.34 1.84 5.50
N GLN A 15 -2.82 2.72 6.40
CA GLN A 15 -3.51 2.30 7.62
C GLN A 15 -4.87 1.64 7.34
N GLU A 16 -5.52 2.00 6.23
CA GLU A 16 -6.80 1.40 5.78
C GLU A 16 -6.64 0.02 5.13
N LEU A 17 -5.41 -0.45 4.88
CA LEU A 17 -5.19 -1.79 4.36
C LEU A 17 -5.60 -2.86 5.38
N PRO A 18 -6.24 -3.96 4.95
CA PRO A 18 -6.42 -5.14 5.79
C PRO A 18 -5.10 -5.58 6.44
N ASP A 19 -5.15 -5.99 7.71
CA ASP A 19 -3.97 -6.23 8.55
C ASP A 19 -2.90 -7.10 7.89
N GLN A 20 -3.32 -8.21 7.28
CA GLN A 20 -2.41 -9.15 6.61
C GLN A 20 -1.63 -8.55 5.43
N TYR A 21 -2.21 -7.55 4.74
CA TYR A 21 -1.57 -6.83 3.64
C TYR A 21 -0.72 -5.69 4.17
N ARG A 22 -1.23 -4.95 5.17
CA ARG A 22 -0.53 -3.84 5.83
C ARG A 22 0.78 -4.30 6.46
N LEU A 23 0.75 -5.39 7.23
CA LEU A 23 1.94 -5.95 7.90
C LEU A 23 3.03 -6.33 6.88
N VAL A 24 2.64 -7.05 5.82
CA VAL A 24 3.58 -7.47 4.76
C VAL A 24 4.13 -6.26 4.01
N PHE A 25 3.28 -5.26 3.72
CA PHE A 25 3.71 -4.05 3.04
C PHE A 25 4.71 -3.25 3.89
N ASN A 26 4.42 -3.03 5.17
CA ASN A 26 5.29 -2.28 6.07
C ASN A 26 6.66 -2.95 6.21
N LEU A 27 6.69 -4.24 6.53
CA LEU A 27 7.95 -4.97 6.70
C LEU A 27 8.79 -4.94 5.41
N TYR A 28 8.16 -5.14 4.24
CA TYR A 28 8.89 -5.20 2.98
C TYR A 28 9.32 -3.82 2.45
N VAL A 29 8.39 -2.86 2.42
CA VAL A 29 8.60 -1.56 1.74
C VAL A 29 9.17 -0.51 2.68
N LEU A 30 8.72 -0.47 3.93
CA LEU A 30 9.14 0.55 4.89
C LEU A 30 10.36 0.09 5.69
N ASP A 31 10.34 -1.15 6.16
CA ASP A 31 11.41 -1.70 7.00
C ASP A 31 12.51 -2.40 6.19
N GLY A 32 12.28 -2.65 4.89
CA GLY A 32 13.28 -3.17 3.96
C GLY A 32 13.53 -4.69 4.02
N TYR A 33 12.62 -5.45 4.61
CA TYR A 33 12.75 -6.90 4.78
C TYR A 33 12.57 -7.61 3.42
N SER A 34 13.35 -8.66 3.20
CA SER A 34 13.11 -9.59 2.09
C SER A 34 11.84 -10.42 2.31
N HIS A 35 11.28 -10.98 1.24
CA HIS A 35 10.16 -11.93 1.36
C HIS A 35 10.46 -13.12 2.28
N LYS A 36 11.73 -13.54 2.38
CA LYS A 36 12.12 -14.62 3.27
C LYS A 36 12.00 -14.20 4.73
N GLU A 37 12.52 -13.03 5.09
CA GLU A 37 12.47 -12.50 6.46
C GLU A 37 11.02 -12.19 6.89
N VAL A 38 10.19 -11.66 5.98
CA VAL A 38 8.76 -11.44 6.24
C VAL A 38 8.04 -12.76 6.50
N ALA A 39 8.31 -13.78 5.68
CA ALA A 39 7.71 -15.10 5.83
C ALA A 39 8.07 -15.74 7.20
N GLU A 40 9.34 -15.64 7.59
CA GLU A 40 9.82 -16.13 8.90
C GLU A 40 9.21 -15.35 10.07
N THR A 41 9.17 -14.01 9.98
CA THR A 41 8.64 -13.12 11.03
C THR A 41 7.16 -13.36 11.28
N LEU A 42 6.37 -13.48 10.20
CA LEU A 42 4.91 -13.65 10.29
C LEU A 42 4.46 -15.12 10.33
N LYS A 43 5.40 -16.08 10.25
CA LYS A 43 5.12 -17.52 10.17
C LYS A 43 4.17 -17.90 9.04
N ILE A 44 4.39 -17.32 7.86
CA ILE A 44 3.64 -17.58 6.61
C ILE A 44 4.58 -18.06 5.51
N THR A 45 4.05 -18.46 4.35
CA THR A 45 4.92 -18.88 3.23
C THR A 45 5.46 -17.67 2.45
N THR A 46 6.60 -17.85 1.79
CA THR A 46 7.15 -16.85 0.84
C THR A 46 6.19 -16.54 -0.31
N GLY A 47 5.34 -17.50 -0.70
CA GLY A 47 4.26 -17.28 -1.66
C GLY A 47 3.18 -16.34 -1.12
N THR A 48 2.80 -16.51 0.15
CA THR A 48 1.79 -15.68 0.84
C THR A 48 2.26 -14.23 0.99
N THR A 49 3.53 -13.98 1.34
CA THR A 49 4.06 -12.60 1.38
C THR A 49 4.03 -11.94 -0.01
N LYS A 50 4.39 -12.65 -1.08
CA LYS A 50 4.31 -12.11 -2.45
C LYS A 50 2.88 -11.75 -2.84
N SER A 51 1.91 -12.64 -2.58
CA SER A 51 0.51 -12.39 -2.92
C SER A 51 -0.10 -11.28 -2.05
N ASN A 52 0.20 -11.25 -0.76
CA ASN A 52 -0.23 -10.16 0.14
C ASN A 52 0.33 -8.81 -0.29
N LEU A 53 1.62 -8.75 -0.64
CA LEU A 53 2.26 -7.52 -1.11
C LEU A 53 1.66 -7.04 -2.44
N ALA A 54 1.35 -7.96 -3.36
CA ALA A 54 0.66 -7.64 -4.62
C ALA A 54 -0.74 -7.08 -4.36
N ARG A 55 -1.52 -7.70 -3.46
CA ARG A 55 -2.84 -7.21 -3.04
C ARG A 55 -2.75 -5.83 -2.40
N ALA A 56 -1.78 -5.60 -1.51
CA ALA A 56 -1.54 -4.30 -0.88
C ALA A 56 -1.33 -3.20 -1.93
N ARG A 57 -0.42 -3.42 -2.89
CA ARG A 57 -0.14 -2.46 -3.96
C ARG A 57 -1.35 -2.18 -4.84
N MET A 58 -2.15 -3.20 -5.15
CA MET A 58 -3.36 -3.03 -5.96
C MET A 58 -4.36 -2.10 -5.25
N ILE A 59 -4.63 -2.33 -3.97
CA ILE A 59 -5.56 -1.51 -3.17
C ILE A 59 -5.05 -0.07 -3.05
N LEU A 60 -3.76 0.11 -2.77
CA LEU A 60 -3.15 1.44 -2.67
C LEU A 60 -3.24 2.21 -3.99
N LYS A 61 -2.93 1.54 -5.11
CA LYS A 61 -3.04 2.13 -6.45
C LYS A 61 -4.47 2.60 -6.74
N GLU A 62 -5.47 1.77 -6.46
CA GLU A 62 -6.88 2.13 -6.66
C GLU A 62 -7.30 3.35 -5.82
N LYS A 63 -6.87 3.41 -4.54
CA LYS A 63 -7.14 4.58 -3.68
C LYS A 63 -6.50 5.85 -4.22
N ILE A 64 -5.26 5.76 -4.70
CA ILE A 64 -4.52 6.87 -5.32
C ILE A 64 -5.24 7.37 -6.58
N GLU A 65 -5.61 6.47 -7.48
CA GLU A 65 -6.29 6.82 -8.74
C GLU A 65 -7.66 7.47 -8.46
N ASN A 66 -8.39 7.00 -7.46
CA ASN A 66 -9.65 7.60 -7.02
C ASN A 66 -9.45 9.00 -6.43
N TYR A 67 -8.37 9.23 -5.67
CA TYR A 67 -8.04 10.54 -5.11
C TYR A 67 -7.77 11.58 -6.20
N SER A 68 -6.96 11.23 -7.20
CA SER A 68 -6.68 12.11 -8.35
C SER A 68 -7.97 12.47 -9.09
N GLN A 69 -8.83 11.48 -9.37
CA GLN A 69 -10.12 11.73 -10.04
C GLN A 69 -11.05 12.67 -9.24
N ILE A 70 -11.04 12.57 -7.90
CA ILE A 70 -11.83 13.45 -7.03
C ILE A 70 -11.30 14.89 -7.09
N LYS A 71 -9.97 15.09 -7.10
CA LYS A 71 -9.37 16.43 -7.22
C LYS A 71 -9.68 17.08 -8.57
N THR A 72 -9.55 16.35 -9.68
CA THR A 72 -9.82 16.89 -11.02
C THR A 72 -11.28 17.37 -11.17
N LYS A 73 -12.24 16.65 -10.58
CA LYS A 73 -13.68 17.02 -10.61
C LYS A 73 -14.04 18.20 -9.70
N GLN A 74 -13.31 18.42 -8.62
CA GLN A 74 -13.51 19.59 -7.75
C GLN A 74 -12.92 20.87 -8.35
N ALA A 75 -11.86 20.77 -9.16
CA ALA A 75 -11.25 21.91 -9.85
C ALA A 75 -12.04 22.42 -11.07
N THR A 76 -13.01 21.64 -11.57
CA THR A 76 -13.85 21.99 -12.73
C THR A 76 -15.27 22.43 -12.36
N LYS A 77 -15.55 22.56 -11.06
CA LYS A 77 -16.81 23.10 -10.52
C LYS A 77 -16.55 24.42 -9.82
#